data_AF-A0A9E5JHD4-F1
#
_entry.id   AF-A0A9E5JHD4-F1
#
_cell.length_a   1.000
_cell.length_b   1.000
_cell.length_c   1.000
_cell.angle_alpha   90.00
_cell.angle_beta   90.00
_cell.angle_gamma   90.00
#
_symmetry.space_group_name_H-M   'P 1'
#
loop_
_entity.id
_entity.type
_entity.pdbx_description
1 polymer ?
#
loop_
_entity_poly.entity_id
_entity_poly.type
_entity_poly.pdbx_seq_one_letter_code
_entity_poly.pdbx_strand_id
1 'polypeptide(L)'
;MSMTSVRIGLRGGTALAEVDSAGVVTRSARARRSGLLRRRRSELSELGWWVAADDRWHNPRREPSRRQRMIDGTPVVETKIAVPSGDVVQRAFMVADHGGCVVMEITNESPTAVVVAVPTTGLVTDAASTPTEPRGIELPSDVRAFPLAHRSTVRFVWRADSDAPVPSIESFASATQVARGWSSASERASRVSLGTQTLVAARCALLLAPSREVDDLLQRDAAHGALAIVERVRMGEPAAPHVEQLADAARRMLRTPSAKWASRALVMTARALAAADESLASSDITDAWAATFGDGYADATPRGSAGDASRDENSPVDVVARTEDAFVRAVSMHEAELFASGLADAWRGVNFEAHGLVAGPRHTLSIAVRWHGPNAAVLWEVDGPPGLRLRAPSIDETFVANNPRGEGLLRVGV
;
A
#
# COMPACT_ATOMS: atom_id res chain seq x y z
N MET A 1 -6.53 18.54 -3.89
CA MET A 1 -5.15 18.43 -3.36
C MET A 1 -4.30 17.75 -4.41
N SER A 2 -3.21 18.38 -4.86
CA SER A 2 -2.25 17.71 -5.75
C SER A 2 -1.64 16.56 -4.98
N MET A 3 -1.71 15.32 -5.50
CA MET A 3 -0.90 14.24 -4.93
C MET A 3 0.57 14.68 -5.00
N THR A 4 1.25 14.59 -3.87
CA THR A 4 2.71 14.48 -3.82
C THR A 4 3.16 13.31 -4.70
N SER A 5 4.41 13.34 -5.18
CA SER A 5 5.03 12.26 -5.96
C SER A 5 4.63 10.86 -5.44
N VAL A 6 4.16 9.99 -6.32
CA VAL A 6 3.74 8.62 -6.02
C VAL A 6 4.86 7.65 -6.41
N ARG A 7 5.28 6.79 -5.49
CA ARG A 7 6.27 5.75 -5.74
C ARG A 7 5.62 4.57 -6.46
N ILE A 8 6.19 4.17 -7.58
CA ILE A 8 5.91 2.90 -8.27
C ILE A 8 7.17 2.03 -8.23
N GLY A 9 7.02 0.71 -8.32
CA GLY A 9 8.18 -0.15 -8.15
C GLY A 9 7.87 -1.62 -8.03
N LEU A 10 8.90 -2.36 -7.67
CA LEU A 10 8.82 -3.77 -7.32
C LEU A 10 8.84 -3.95 -5.81
N ARG A 11 8.30 -5.08 -5.34
CA ARG A 11 8.34 -5.47 -3.93
C ARG A 11 9.79 -5.49 -3.41
N GLY A 12 9.97 -5.08 -2.16
CA GLY A 12 11.25 -4.89 -1.51
C GLY A 12 12.04 -3.65 -1.95
N GLY A 13 11.45 -2.78 -2.79
CA GLY A 13 12.12 -1.57 -3.29
C GLY A 13 13.35 -1.86 -4.15
N THR A 14 13.38 -3.02 -4.82
CA THR A 14 14.52 -3.49 -5.62
C THR A 14 14.72 -2.69 -6.91
N ALA A 15 13.65 -2.12 -7.45
CA ALA A 15 13.62 -1.10 -8.49
C ALA A 15 12.45 -0.15 -8.20
N LEU A 16 12.69 1.16 -8.32
CA LEU A 16 11.71 2.19 -7.99
C LEU A 16 11.66 3.26 -9.09
N ALA A 17 10.51 3.90 -9.22
CA ALA A 17 10.35 5.16 -9.94
C ALA A 17 9.34 6.04 -9.20
N GLU A 18 9.37 7.32 -9.53
CA GLU A 18 8.49 8.32 -8.94
C GLU A 18 7.63 8.95 -10.02
N VAL A 19 6.32 8.97 -9.82
CA VAL A 19 5.35 9.61 -10.70
C VAL A 19 4.91 10.90 -10.05
N ASP A 20 5.26 12.04 -10.64
CA ASP A 20 4.82 13.31 -10.08
C ASP A 20 3.34 13.59 -10.39
N SER A 21 2.83 14.72 -9.88
CA SER A 21 1.43 15.11 -10.08
C SER A 21 1.01 15.31 -11.54
N ALA A 22 1.97 15.42 -12.46
CA ALA A 22 1.78 15.56 -13.90
C ALA A 22 1.82 14.23 -14.66
N GLY A 23 2.03 13.10 -13.96
CA GLY A 23 2.23 11.80 -14.59
C GLY A 23 3.62 11.64 -15.21
N VAL A 24 4.56 12.56 -14.93
CA VAL A 24 5.94 12.41 -15.40
C VAL A 24 6.66 11.42 -14.49
N VAL A 25 7.31 10.42 -15.10
CA VAL A 25 7.97 9.35 -14.36
C VAL A 25 9.48 9.62 -14.27
N THR A 26 9.99 9.74 -13.05
CA THR A 26 11.42 9.83 -12.77
C THR A 26 11.94 8.45 -12.37
N ARG A 27 12.77 7.83 -13.22
CA ARG A 27 13.39 6.53 -12.94
C ARG A 27 14.44 6.69 -11.84
N SER A 28 14.41 5.87 -10.78
CA SER A 28 15.52 5.87 -9.82
C SER A 28 16.70 5.12 -10.42
N ALA A 29 17.87 5.76 -10.51
CA ALA A 29 19.09 5.04 -10.87
C ALA A 29 19.46 4.14 -9.68
N ARG A 30 19.61 2.83 -9.90
CA ARG A 30 20.22 1.95 -8.89
C ARG A 30 21.50 2.62 -8.37
N ALA A 31 21.60 2.78 -7.05
CA ALA A 31 22.89 3.02 -6.43
C ALA A 31 23.77 1.80 -6.78
N ARG A 32 24.62 1.92 -7.81
CA ARG A 32 25.60 0.89 -8.14
C ARG A 32 26.42 0.64 -6.88
N ARG A 33 26.58 -0.63 -6.50
CA ARG A 33 27.32 -1.08 -5.30
C ARG A 33 28.82 -0.71 -5.29
N SER A 34 29.32 0.12 -6.21
CA SER A 34 30.69 0.62 -6.17
C SER A 34 30.70 2.03 -5.58
N GLY A 35 31.34 2.17 -4.42
CA GLY A 35 31.60 3.45 -3.77
C GLY A 35 32.23 4.46 -4.73
N LEU A 36 31.95 5.74 -4.43
CA LEU A 36 32.30 6.92 -5.21
C LEU A 36 31.66 6.97 -6.61
N LEU A 37 30.47 7.58 -6.67
CA LEU A 37 30.20 8.75 -7.51
C LEU A 37 28.79 9.26 -7.15
N ARG A 38 28.73 10.38 -6.44
CA ARG A 38 27.51 11.17 -6.26
C ARG A 38 27.17 11.74 -7.65
N ARG A 39 26.44 10.98 -8.47
CA ARG A 39 25.91 11.50 -9.74
C ARG A 39 25.06 12.73 -9.42
N ARG A 40 25.24 13.79 -10.22
CA ARG A 40 24.42 15.01 -10.12
C ARG A 40 22.95 14.61 -10.31
N ARG A 41 22.06 15.30 -9.60
CA ARG A 41 20.59 15.21 -9.73
C ARG A 41 20.07 15.33 -11.19
N SER A 42 20.92 15.76 -12.13
CA SER A 42 20.63 16.01 -13.55
C SER A 42 20.73 14.79 -14.47
N GLU A 43 20.95 13.58 -13.95
CA GLU A 43 21.01 12.34 -14.77
C GLU A 43 19.91 11.33 -14.40
N LEU A 44 18.85 11.77 -13.71
CA LEU A 44 17.59 11.02 -13.68
C LEU A 44 16.87 11.33 -14.99
N SER A 45 16.61 10.31 -15.79
CA SER A 45 15.86 10.49 -17.04
C SER A 45 14.38 10.58 -16.70
N GLU A 46 13.83 11.79 -16.84
CA GLU A 46 12.41 12.04 -16.79
C GLU A 46 11.73 11.46 -18.03
N LEU A 47 10.73 10.62 -17.82
CA LEU A 47 9.85 10.10 -18.84
C LEU A 47 8.60 10.97 -18.89
N GLY A 48 8.73 12.08 -19.61
CA GLY A 48 7.62 13.01 -19.88
C GLY A 48 6.66 12.47 -20.94
N TRP A 49 5.47 13.05 -21.00
CA TRP A 49 4.50 12.79 -22.05
C TRP A 49 3.83 14.10 -22.48
N TRP A 50 3.55 14.22 -23.77
CA TRP A 50 2.85 15.37 -24.37
C TRP A 50 1.82 14.88 -25.36
N VAL A 51 0.77 15.67 -25.58
CA VAL A 51 -0.33 15.29 -26.48
C VAL A 51 -0.63 16.44 -27.43
N ALA A 52 -0.54 16.24 -28.74
CA ALA A 52 -1.11 17.15 -29.72
C ALA A 52 -2.53 16.71 -30.05
N ALA A 53 -3.46 17.65 -29.99
CA ALA A 53 -4.83 17.49 -30.48
C ALA A 53 -5.12 18.56 -31.53
N ASP A 54 -6.38 18.70 -31.94
CA ASP A 54 -6.80 19.60 -33.02
C ASP A 54 -6.54 21.09 -32.74
N ASP A 55 -6.41 21.47 -31.47
CA ASP A 55 -6.20 22.86 -31.03
C ASP A 55 -4.72 23.20 -30.82
N ARG A 56 -3.99 22.39 -30.06
CA ARG A 56 -2.59 22.64 -29.67
C ARG A 56 -1.89 21.40 -29.13
N TRP A 57 -0.62 21.59 -28.74
CA TRP A 57 0.06 20.69 -27.81
C TRP A 57 -0.38 20.95 -26.36
N HIS A 58 -0.67 19.87 -25.66
CA HIS A 58 -0.94 19.78 -24.23
C HIS A 58 0.29 19.29 -23.50
N ASN A 59 0.67 20.02 -22.45
CA ASN A 59 1.76 19.64 -21.55
C ASN A 59 1.15 19.34 -20.18
N PRO A 60 1.13 18.08 -19.72
CA PRO A 60 0.52 17.68 -18.46
C PRO A 60 0.94 18.52 -17.25
N ARG A 61 2.19 19.03 -17.21
CA ARG A 61 2.66 19.92 -16.14
C ARG A 61 1.93 21.27 -16.10
N ARG A 62 1.38 21.72 -17.23
CA ARG A 62 0.70 23.00 -17.43
C ARG A 62 -0.82 22.87 -17.62
N GLU A 63 -1.34 21.66 -17.82
CA GLU A 63 -2.79 21.45 -18.02
C GLU A 63 -3.60 21.63 -16.71
N PRO A 64 -4.55 22.58 -16.65
CA PRO A 64 -5.42 22.76 -15.48
C PRO A 64 -6.45 21.63 -15.33
N SER A 65 -6.83 20.99 -16.43
CA SER A 65 -7.78 19.88 -16.46
C SER A 65 -7.22 18.58 -15.89
N ARG A 66 -5.94 18.58 -15.51
CA ARG A 66 -5.22 17.38 -15.06
C ARG A 66 -5.87 16.77 -13.83
N ARG A 67 -6.09 15.46 -13.88
CA ARG A 67 -6.58 14.65 -12.75
C ARG A 67 -5.68 13.43 -12.62
N GLN A 68 -5.34 13.07 -11.38
CA GLN A 68 -4.49 11.92 -11.11
C GLN A 68 -5.04 11.09 -9.96
N ARG A 69 -4.90 9.77 -10.05
CA ARG A 69 -5.23 8.83 -8.97
C ARG A 69 -4.36 7.58 -9.03
N MET A 70 -4.25 6.89 -7.90
CA MET A 70 -3.82 5.49 -7.87
C MET A 70 -5.01 4.59 -8.20
N ILE A 71 -4.82 3.57 -9.03
CA ILE A 71 -5.86 2.58 -9.34
C ILE A 71 -5.98 1.63 -8.15
N ASP A 72 -7.16 1.58 -7.53
CA ASP A 72 -7.49 0.73 -6.36
C ASP A 72 -6.52 0.89 -5.16
N GLY A 73 -5.88 2.06 -5.04
CA GLY A 73 -4.84 2.31 -4.04
C GLY A 73 -3.49 1.65 -4.33
N THR A 74 -3.32 1.02 -5.50
CA THR A 74 -2.09 0.31 -5.88
C THR A 74 -1.06 1.25 -6.54
N PRO A 75 0.21 0.83 -6.69
CA PRO A 75 1.28 1.58 -7.38
C PRO A 75 1.10 1.62 -8.91
N VAL A 76 -0.13 1.79 -9.37
CA VAL A 76 -0.51 2.01 -10.76
C VAL A 76 -1.18 3.38 -10.81
N VAL A 77 -0.50 4.34 -11.42
CA VAL A 77 -0.91 5.74 -11.41
C VAL A 77 -1.59 6.08 -12.72
N GLU A 78 -2.84 6.55 -12.65
CA GLU A 78 -3.60 7.05 -13.79
C GLU A 78 -3.60 8.58 -13.77
N THR A 79 -3.12 9.20 -14.85
CA THR A 79 -3.14 10.65 -15.08
C THR A 79 -3.98 10.94 -16.33
N LYS A 80 -5.05 11.74 -16.18
CA LYS A 80 -5.94 12.15 -17.26
C LYS A 80 -5.76 13.64 -17.55
N ILE A 81 -5.71 14.01 -18.83
CA ILE A 81 -5.80 15.40 -19.31
C ILE A 81 -6.92 15.53 -20.33
N ALA A 82 -7.61 16.67 -20.32
CA ALA A 82 -8.64 16.97 -21.30
C ALA A 82 -7.99 17.46 -22.60
N VAL A 83 -8.56 17.03 -23.72
CA VAL A 83 -8.27 17.49 -25.08
C VAL A 83 -9.60 17.88 -25.74
N PRO A 84 -9.62 18.54 -26.91
CA PRO A 84 -10.86 18.78 -27.64
C PRO A 84 -11.73 17.52 -27.73
N SER A 85 -12.98 17.64 -27.28
CA SER A 85 -14.01 16.60 -27.35
C SER A 85 -13.75 15.31 -26.57
N GLY A 86 -12.77 15.26 -25.66
CA GLY A 86 -12.55 14.09 -24.81
C GLY A 86 -11.32 14.19 -23.93
N ASP A 87 -10.68 13.04 -23.67
CA ASP A 87 -9.53 12.96 -22.78
C ASP A 87 -8.43 12.06 -23.34
N VAL A 88 -7.21 12.27 -22.87
CA VAL A 88 -6.11 11.31 -23.01
C VAL A 88 -5.71 10.83 -21.62
N VAL A 89 -5.60 9.50 -21.48
CA VAL A 89 -5.33 8.84 -20.21
C VAL A 89 -3.99 8.15 -20.26
N GLN A 90 -3.12 8.51 -19.33
CA GLN A 90 -1.81 7.91 -19.11
C GLN A 90 -1.88 7.00 -17.89
N ARG A 91 -1.35 5.77 -17.98
CA ARG A 91 -1.15 4.87 -16.83
C ARG A 91 0.33 4.53 -16.68
N ALA A 92 0.91 4.80 -15.51
CA ALA A 92 2.31 4.52 -15.19
C ALA A 92 2.39 3.46 -14.08
N PHE A 93 3.21 2.43 -14.31
CA PHE A 93 3.43 1.35 -13.36
C PHE A 93 4.75 0.64 -13.64
N MET A 94 5.13 -0.32 -12.79
CA MET A 94 6.31 -1.15 -13.00
C MET A 94 5.97 -2.64 -13.06
N VAL A 95 6.71 -3.36 -13.90
CA VAL A 95 6.65 -4.82 -14.03
C VAL A 95 8.01 -5.43 -13.64
N ALA A 96 7.99 -6.62 -13.03
CA ALA A 96 9.19 -7.27 -12.47
C ALA A 96 10.13 -7.84 -13.54
N ASP A 97 9.65 -8.00 -14.76
CA ASP A 97 10.36 -8.55 -15.90
C ASP A 97 11.71 -7.88 -16.12
N HIS A 98 12.71 -8.71 -16.46
CA HIS A 98 14.07 -8.28 -16.79
C HIS A 98 14.76 -7.40 -15.72
N GLY A 99 14.35 -7.50 -14.45
CA GLY A 99 14.94 -6.75 -13.34
C GLY A 99 14.26 -5.41 -13.06
N GLY A 100 13.08 -5.16 -13.63
CA GLY A 100 12.27 -3.96 -13.41
C GLY A 100 12.18 -3.08 -14.64
N CYS A 101 10.96 -2.95 -15.18
CA CYS A 101 10.65 -2.05 -16.29
C CYS A 101 9.56 -1.06 -15.89
N VAL A 102 9.72 0.20 -16.27
CA VAL A 102 8.68 1.22 -16.20
C VAL A 102 7.83 1.11 -17.46
N VAL A 103 6.52 0.97 -17.28
CA VAL A 103 5.53 0.93 -18.36
C VAL A 103 4.68 2.20 -18.29
N MET A 104 4.53 2.85 -19.44
CA MET A 104 3.58 3.93 -19.66
C MET A 104 2.60 3.51 -20.76
N GLU A 105 1.34 3.29 -20.37
CA GLU A 105 0.23 3.13 -21.30
C GLU A 105 -0.38 4.51 -21.57
N ILE A 106 -0.63 4.86 -22.83
CA ILE A 106 -1.41 6.05 -23.19
C ILE A 106 -2.60 5.63 -24.05
N THR A 107 -3.80 5.92 -23.57
CA THR A 107 -5.09 5.64 -24.24
C THR A 107 -5.71 6.94 -24.73
N ASN A 108 -6.15 6.97 -25.99
CA ASN A 108 -6.95 8.05 -26.53
C ASN A 108 -8.45 7.80 -26.28
N GLU A 109 -9.05 8.55 -25.36
CA GLU A 109 -10.49 8.53 -25.07
C GLU A 109 -11.25 9.67 -25.77
N SER A 110 -10.60 10.47 -26.64
CA SER A 110 -11.26 11.47 -27.48
C SER A 110 -11.73 10.86 -28.80
N PRO A 111 -12.80 11.41 -29.42
CA PRO A 111 -13.34 10.91 -30.69
C PRO A 111 -12.44 11.19 -31.89
N THR A 112 -11.45 12.07 -31.76
CA THR A 112 -10.51 12.44 -32.83
C THR A 112 -9.14 11.80 -32.58
N ALA A 113 -8.35 11.63 -33.64
CA ALA A 113 -6.99 11.13 -33.49
C ALA A 113 -6.13 12.18 -32.78
N VAL A 114 -5.22 11.74 -31.91
CA VAL A 114 -4.25 12.59 -31.23
C VAL A 114 -2.84 12.13 -31.58
N VAL A 115 -1.84 12.94 -31.25
CA VAL A 115 -0.44 12.56 -31.34
C VAL A 115 0.16 12.60 -29.94
N VAL A 116 0.78 11.51 -29.51
CA VAL A 116 1.44 11.44 -28.20
C VAL A 116 2.94 11.50 -28.39
N ALA A 117 3.66 12.28 -27.58
CA ALA A 117 5.12 12.35 -27.65
C ALA A 117 5.75 11.91 -26.34
N VAL A 118 6.82 11.11 -26.42
CA VAL A 118 7.56 10.56 -25.27
C VAL A 118 9.07 10.48 -25.58
N PRO A 119 9.95 10.46 -24.56
CA PRO A 119 11.38 10.19 -24.74
C PRO A 119 11.64 8.80 -25.32
N THR A 120 12.59 8.70 -26.26
CA THR A 120 12.89 7.45 -27.00
C THR A 120 14.21 6.79 -26.60
N THR A 121 15.01 7.42 -25.75
CA THR A 121 16.22 6.83 -25.21
C THR A 121 15.90 5.55 -24.44
N GLY A 122 16.37 4.40 -24.92
CA GLY A 122 16.11 3.08 -24.31
C GLY A 122 14.65 2.60 -24.38
N LEU A 123 13.83 3.21 -25.23
CA LEU A 123 12.41 2.91 -25.38
C LEU A 123 12.18 1.63 -26.18
N VAL A 124 11.23 0.81 -25.72
CA VAL A 124 10.54 -0.21 -26.52
C VAL A 124 9.04 0.10 -26.53
N THR A 125 8.39 -0.04 -27.69
CA THR A 125 6.97 0.30 -27.86
C THR A 125 6.26 -0.66 -28.81
N ASP A 126 4.96 -0.84 -28.61
CA ASP A 126 4.06 -1.54 -29.54
C ASP A 126 3.31 -0.59 -30.48
N ALA A 127 3.77 0.67 -30.60
CA ALA A 127 3.20 1.64 -31.52
C ALA A 127 3.16 1.10 -32.96
N ALA A 128 1.97 1.13 -33.58
CA ALA A 128 1.77 0.63 -34.93
C ALA A 128 2.44 1.49 -36.02
N SER A 129 2.78 2.74 -35.70
CA SER A 129 3.33 3.72 -36.65
C SER A 129 4.75 4.11 -36.27
N THR A 130 5.58 4.38 -37.28
CA THR A 130 6.93 4.89 -37.08
C THR A 130 6.90 6.27 -36.39
N PRO A 131 7.71 6.48 -35.34
CA PRO A 131 7.80 7.77 -34.67
C PRO A 131 8.29 8.87 -35.61
N THR A 132 7.78 10.10 -35.39
CA THR A 132 8.21 11.30 -36.11
C THR A 132 8.76 12.35 -35.15
N GLU A 133 9.42 13.39 -35.67
CA GLU A 133 9.79 14.55 -34.86
C GLU A 133 8.55 15.38 -34.52
N PRO A 134 8.35 15.77 -33.24
CA PRO A 134 7.27 16.67 -32.85
C PRO A 134 7.39 18.01 -33.60
N ARG A 135 6.30 18.49 -34.21
CA ARG A 135 6.25 19.77 -34.92
C ARG A 135 5.49 20.81 -34.11
N GLY A 136 5.94 22.06 -34.15
CA GLY A 136 5.26 23.19 -33.51
C GLY A 136 5.39 23.23 -31.97
N ILE A 137 6.32 22.47 -31.40
CA ILE A 137 6.69 22.51 -29.98
C ILE A 137 8.19 22.27 -29.82
N GLU A 138 8.83 22.99 -28.90
CA GLU A 138 10.21 22.72 -28.49
C GLU A 138 10.22 21.62 -27.42
N LEU A 139 10.82 20.48 -27.75
CA LEU A 139 10.97 19.32 -26.87
C LEU A 139 12.42 18.83 -26.88
N PRO A 140 12.86 18.05 -25.87
CA PRO A 140 14.17 17.41 -25.90
C PRO A 140 14.42 16.60 -27.17
N SER A 141 15.68 16.53 -27.60
CA SER A 141 16.07 15.93 -28.89
C SER A 141 15.78 14.44 -29.00
N ASP A 142 15.62 13.74 -27.88
CA ASP A 142 15.28 12.32 -27.82
C ASP A 142 13.77 12.06 -27.78
N VAL A 143 12.92 13.09 -27.80
CA VAL A 143 11.47 12.93 -27.83
C VAL A 143 10.99 12.68 -29.26
N ARG A 144 10.06 11.74 -29.42
CA ARG A 144 9.38 11.47 -30.69
C ARG A 144 7.88 11.38 -30.52
N ALA A 145 7.18 11.66 -31.61
CA ALA A 145 5.73 11.73 -31.72
C ALA A 145 5.15 10.47 -32.39
N PHE A 146 4.09 9.93 -31.80
CA PHE A 146 3.39 8.71 -32.16
C PHE A 146 1.91 9.02 -32.39
N PRO A 147 1.37 8.82 -33.61
CA PRO A 147 -0.07 8.94 -33.86
C PRO A 147 -0.87 7.92 -33.05
N LEU A 148 -1.99 8.36 -32.48
CA LEU A 148 -2.87 7.52 -31.66
C LEU A 148 -4.34 7.72 -32.08
N ALA A 149 -4.90 6.68 -32.71
CA ALA A 149 -6.29 6.68 -33.17
C ALA A 149 -7.28 6.70 -32.00
N HIS A 150 -8.53 7.07 -32.27
CA HIS A 150 -9.62 6.99 -31.30
C HIS A 150 -9.73 5.58 -30.71
N ARG A 151 -9.87 5.47 -29.38
CA ARG A 151 -9.95 4.22 -28.62
C ARG A 151 -8.73 3.29 -28.72
N SER A 152 -7.62 3.75 -29.28
CA SER A 152 -6.37 3.00 -29.27
C SER A 152 -5.55 3.29 -28.02
N THR A 153 -4.77 2.30 -27.60
CA THR A 153 -3.77 2.42 -26.54
C THR A 153 -2.41 2.04 -27.10
N VAL A 154 -1.38 2.80 -26.72
CA VAL A 154 0.02 2.49 -27.02
C VAL A 154 0.77 2.29 -25.71
N ARG A 155 1.70 1.33 -25.70
CA ARG A 155 2.60 1.07 -24.58
C ARG A 155 4.01 1.54 -24.90
N PHE A 156 4.60 2.20 -23.92
CA PHE A 156 5.99 2.62 -23.91
C PHE A 156 6.69 2.02 -22.71
N VAL A 157 7.85 1.42 -22.92
CA VAL A 157 8.56 0.69 -21.88
C VAL A 157 10.03 1.04 -21.86
N TRP A 158 10.53 1.30 -20.64
CA TRP A 158 11.93 1.58 -20.36
C TRP A 158 12.40 0.66 -19.24
N ARG A 159 13.67 0.23 -19.30
CA ARG A 159 14.27 -0.44 -18.14
C ARG A 159 14.44 0.58 -17.01
N ALA A 160 14.26 0.14 -15.76
CA ALA A 160 14.37 1.01 -14.59
C ALA A 160 15.81 1.54 -14.40
N ASP A 161 16.80 0.64 -14.54
CA ASP A 161 18.20 0.88 -14.19
C ASP A 161 19.14 1.08 -15.40
N SER A 162 18.60 1.12 -16.62
CA SER A 162 19.41 1.10 -17.84
C SER A 162 18.66 1.75 -19.01
N ASP A 163 19.43 2.20 -20.00
CA ASP A 163 18.91 2.63 -21.30
C ASP A 163 19.04 1.54 -22.37
N ALA A 164 19.42 0.32 -21.98
CA ALA A 164 19.36 -0.82 -22.89
C ALA A 164 17.89 -1.17 -23.22
N PRO A 165 17.59 -1.60 -24.45
CA PRO A 165 16.24 -2.02 -24.79
C PRO A 165 15.83 -3.30 -24.05
N VAL A 166 14.53 -3.47 -23.89
CA VAL A 166 13.91 -4.71 -23.42
C VAL A 166 13.76 -5.70 -24.61
N PRO A 167 13.88 -7.02 -24.40
CA PRO A 167 13.78 -8.00 -25.49
C PRO A 167 12.42 -8.10 -26.18
N SER A 168 11.30 -8.00 -25.45
CA SER A 168 9.93 -8.04 -26.00
C SER A 168 8.92 -7.37 -25.06
N ILE A 169 7.85 -6.81 -25.61
CA ILE A 169 6.76 -6.12 -24.89
C ILE A 169 5.49 -6.98 -24.75
N GLU A 170 5.34 -8.03 -25.56
CA GLU A 170 4.10 -8.82 -25.64
C GLU A 170 3.80 -9.59 -24.34
N SER A 171 4.82 -9.94 -23.56
CA SER A 171 4.68 -10.67 -22.31
C SER A 171 4.36 -9.79 -21.10
N PHE A 172 4.35 -8.47 -21.23
CA PHE A 172 4.17 -7.58 -20.10
C PHE A 172 2.73 -7.51 -19.63
N ALA A 173 2.58 -7.61 -18.31
CA ALA A 173 1.31 -7.43 -17.63
C ALA A 173 0.75 -6.02 -17.92
N SER A 174 -0.55 -5.97 -18.21
CA SER A 174 -1.32 -4.72 -18.30
C SER A 174 -1.43 -4.02 -16.94
N ALA A 175 -1.76 -2.72 -16.95
CA ALA A 175 -2.04 -1.95 -15.74
C ALA A 175 -3.04 -2.66 -14.80
N THR A 176 -4.11 -3.25 -15.35
CA THR A 176 -5.14 -3.99 -14.60
C THR A 176 -4.58 -5.25 -13.95
N GLN A 177 -3.73 -6.01 -14.64
CA GLN A 177 -3.10 -7.21 -14.06
C GLN A 177 -2.14 -6.85 -12.94
N VAL A 178 -1.36 -5.76 -13.11
CA VAL A 178 -0.46 -5.26 -12.07
C VAL A 178 -1.23 -4.79 -10.84
N ALA A 179 -2.29 -3.99 -11.03
CA ALA A 179 -3.16 -3.54 -9.93
C ALA A 179 -3.76 -4.73 -9.16
N ARG A 180 -4.31 -5.73 -9.87
CA ARG A 180 -4.83 -6.96 -9.24
C ARG A 180 -3.75 -7.69 -8.44
N GLY A 181 -2.54 -7.82 -8.99
CA GLY A 181 -1.42 -8.47 -8.29
C GLY A 181 -1.00 -7.75 -7.00
N TRP A 182 -1.11 -6.43 -6.95
CA TRP A 182 -0.89 -5.62 -5.74
C TRP A 182 -2.03 -5.77 -4.73
N SER A 183 -3.28 -5.68 -5.18
CA SER A 183 -4.44 -5.90 -4.32
C SER A 183 -4.42 -7.30 -3.71
N SER A 184 -4.18 -8.35 -4.50
CA SER A 184 -4.06 -9.72 -3.99
C SER A 184 -2.93 -9.88 -2.97
N ALA A 185 -1.81 -9.14 -3.10
CA ALA A 185 -0.75 -9.16 -2.09
C ALA A 185 -1.20 -8.53 -0.78
N SER A 186 -1.90 -7.40 -0.84
CA SER A 186 -2.50 -6.74 0.33
C SER A 186 -3.52 -7.65 1.01
N GLU A 187 -4.40 -8.29 0.24
CA GLU A 187 -5.49 -9.15 0.73
C GLU A 187 -4.99 -10.43 1.42
N ARG A 188 -3.76 -10.89 1.13
CA ARG A 188 -3.13 -12.00 1.85
C ARG A 188 -2.93 -11.70 3.34
N ALA A 189 -2.73 -10.43 3.70
CA ALA A 189 -2.57 -10.05 5.09
C ALA A 189 -3.91 -10.01 5.82
N SER A 190 -4.88 -9.29 5.27
CA SER A 190 -6.30 -9.28 5.66
C SER A 190 -7.13 -8.55 4.60
N ARG A 191 -8.45 -8.73 4.63
CA ARG A 191 -9.39 -8.02 3.75
C ARG A 191 -10.34 -7.18 4.57
N VAL A 192 -10.55 -5.92 4.18
CA VAL A 192 -11.56 -5.03 4.77
C VAL A 192 -12.36 -4.40 3.64
N SER A 193 -13.67 -4.28 3.84
CA SER A 193 -14.59 -3.65 2.87
C SER A 193 -14.68 -2.13 3.04
N LEU A 194 -14.35 -1.60 4.22
CA LEU A 194 -14.31 -0.17 4.50
C LEU A 194 -12.88 0.34 4.38
N GLY A 195 -12.68 1.48 3.71
CA GLY A 195 -11.36 2.10 3.57
C GLY A 195 -10.34 1.27 2.77
N THR A 196 -10.79 0.31 1.94
CA THR A 196 -9.95 -0.67 1.24
C THR A 196 -8.80 -0.02 0.47
N GLN A 197 -9.06 1.03 -0.31
CA GLN A 197 -8.02 1.68 -1.11
C GLN A 197 -6.94 2.34 -0.24
N THR A 198 -7.32 2.91 0.91
CA THR A 198 -6.37 3.51 1.86
C THR A 198 -5.49 2.44 2.50
N LEU A 199 -6.05 1.30 2.88
CA LEU A 199 -5.29 0.17 3.40
C LEU A 199 -4.34 -0.42 2.35
N VAL A 200 -4.83 -0.62 1.11
CA VAL A 200 -4.01 -1.11 -0.01
C VAL A 200 -2.85 -0.15 -0.29
N ALA A 201 -3.09 1.16 -0.30
CA ALA A 201 -2.05 2.16 -0.51
C ALA A 201 -0.97 2.13 0.56
N ALA A 202 -1.36 2.05 1.85
CA ALA A 202 -0.40 1.95 2.95
C ALA A 202 0.45 0.67 2.86
N ARG A 203 -0.18 -0.46 2.59
CA ARG A 203 0.49 -1.76 2.38
C ARG A 203 1.45 -1.75 1.19
N CYS A 204 1.03 -1.16 0.08
CA CYS A 204 1.89 -1.02 -1.09
C CYS A 204 3.10 -0.12 -0.79
N ALA A 205 2.92 0.96 -0.02
CA ALA A 205 4.04 1.79 0.43
C ALA A 205 5.05 1.00 1.29
N LEU A 206 4.57 0.13 2.20
CA LEU A 206 5.44 -0.75 2.99
C LEU A 206 6.20 -1.77 2.12
N LEU A 207 5.54 -2.38 1.13
CA LEU A 207 6.19 -3.31 0.20
C LEU A 207 7.18 -2.62 -0.74
N LEU A 208 6.97 -1.35 -1.06
CA LEU A 208 7.89 -0.56 -1.89
C LEU A 208 9.05 0.04 -1.09
N ALA A 209 8.99 0.02 0.25
CA ALA A 209 10.06 0.55 1.09
C ALA A 209 11.35 -0.27 0.88
N PRO A 210 12.47 0.36 0.50
CA PRO A 210 13.77 -0.30 0.45
C PRO A 210 14.15 -0.87 1.82
N SER A 211 14.91 -1.97 1.86
CA SER A 211 15.36 -2.59 3.12
C SER A 211 15.98 -1.58 4.10
N ARG A 212 16.84 -0.67 3.60
CA ARG A 212 17.45 0.39 4.42
C ARG A 212 16.41 1.29 5.13
N GLU A 213 15.29 1.60 4.48
CA GLU A 213 14.25 2.47 5.04
C GLU A 213 13.53 1.76 6.20
N VAL A 214 13.33 0.44 6.05
CA VAL A 214 12.78 -0.43 7.09
C VAL A 214 13.76 -0.61 8.25
N ASP A 215 15.05 -0.83 7.95
CA ASP A 215 16.10 -0.96 8.97
C ASP A 215 16.25 0.35 9.78
N ASP A 216 16.27 1.51 9.10
CA ASP A 216 16.33 2.82 9.75
C ASP A 216 15.08 3.09 10.61
N LEU A 217 13.90 2.65 10.15
CA LEU A 217 12.67 2.73 10.94
C LEU A 217 12.75 1.84 12.17
N LEU A 218 13.21 0.60 12.02
CA LEU A 218 13.36 -0.36 13.12
C LEU A 218 14.36 0.10 14.18
N GLN A 219 15.44 0.78 13.78
CA GLN A 219 16.41 1.35 14.72
C GLN A 219 15.81 2.53 15.51
N ARG A 220 15.05 3.40 14.84
CA ARG A 220 14.44 4.59 15.44
C ARG A 220 13.26 4.25 16.34
N ASP A 221 12.42 3.32 15.90
CA ASP A 221 11.19 2.91 16.56
C ASP A 221 10.98 1.40 16.38
N ALA A 222 11.19 0.65 17.46
CA ALA A 222 11.10 -0.80 17.46
C ALA A 222 9.68 -1.31 17.10
N ALA A 223 8.63 -0.62 17.56
CA ALA A 223 7.25 -1.03 17.31
C ALA A 223 6.86 -0.78 15.86
N HIS A 224 7.13 0.42 15.32
CA HIS A 224 6.80 0.73 13.94
C HIS A 224 7.62 -0.09 12.95
N GLY A 225 8.92 -0.30 13.21
CA GLY A 225 9.75 -1.15 12.37
C GLY A 225 9.33 -2.60 12.38
N ALA A 226 9.00 -3.16 13.56
CA ALA A 226 8.50 -4.53 13.66
C ALA A 226 7.18 -4.68 12.90
N LEU A 227 6.23 -3.75 13.06
CA LEU A 227 4.97 -3.78 12.31
C LEU A 227 5.20 -3.67 10.79
N ALA A 228 6.13 -2.84 10.33
CA ALA A 228 6.46 -2.75 8.91
C ALA A 228 6.98 -4.09 8.36
N ILE A 229 7.88 -4.77 9.09
CA ILE A 229 8.42 -6.08 8.71
C ILE A 229 7.31 -7.14 8.72
N VAL A 230 6.55 -7.24 9.82
CA VAL A 230 5.51 -8.27 9.95
C VAL A 230 4.44 -8.09 8.88
N GLU A 231 4.05 -6.86 8.55
CA GLU A 231 3.06 -6.62 7.52
C GLU A 231 3.56 -7.07 6.13
N ARG A 232 4.85 -6.86 5.81
CA ARG A 232 5.47 -7.39 4.59
C ARG A 232 5.49 -8.92 4.57
N VAL A 233 5.77 -9.57 5.70
CA VAL A 233 5.69 -11.03 5.85
C VAL A 233 4.26 -11.53 5.58
N ARG A 234 3.25 -10.88 6.17
CA ARG A 234 1.82 -11.21 5.94
C ARG A 234 1.41 -11.06 4.47
N MET A 235 2.00 -10.11 3.75
CA MET A 235 1.79 -9.92 2.31
C MET A 235 2.62 -10.86 1.42
N GLY A 236 3.46 -11.70 2.02
CA GLY A 236 4.13 -12.81 1.35
C GLY A 236 5.64 -12.74 1.25
N GLU A 237 6.30 -11.80 1.92
CA GLU A 237 7.76 -11.87 2.09
C GLU A 237 8.14 -13.00 3.07
N PRO A 238 9.32 -13.64 2.90
CA PRO A 238 9.76 -14.70 3.80
C PRO A 238 10.05 -14.15 5.20
N ALA A 239 9.61 -14.87 6.24
CA ALA A 239 9.80 -14.47 7.64
C ALA A 239 11.22 -14.76 8.16
N ALA A 240 11.83 -15.87 7.74
CA ALA A 240 13.10 -16.36 8.27
C ALA A 240 14.26 -15.32 8.28
N PRO A 241 14.46 -14.47 7.25
CA PRO A 241 15.52 -13.46 7.28
C PRO A 241 15.36 -12.38 8.37
N HIS A 242 14.17 -12.26 8.96
CA HIS A 242 13.84 -11.19 9.92
C HIS A 242 13.80 -11.65 11.37
N VAL A 243 14.06 -12.94 11.66
CA VAL A 243 13.95 -13.52 13.01
C VAL A 243 14.76 -12.73 14.04
N GLU A 244 16.05 -12.49 13.78
CA GLU A 244 16.93 -11.77 14.71
C GLU A 244 16.47 -10.32 14.95
N GLN A 245 16.11 -9.62 13.87
CA GLN A 245 15.65 -8.23 13.91
C GLN A 245 14.34 -8.10 14.72
N LEU A 246 13.41 -9.02 14.52
CA LEU A 246 12.12 -9.07 15.22
C LEU A 246 12.28 -9.43 16.69
N ALA A 247 13.15 -10.38 17.02
CA ALA A 247 13.45 -10.74 18.41
C ALA A 247 14.10 -9.57 19.18
N ASP A 248 15.06 -8.87 18.56
CA ASP A 248 15.65 -7.67 19.18
C ASP A 248 14.62 -6.54 19.34
N ALA A 249 13.77 -6.31 18.34
CA ALA A 249 12.68 -5.33 18.44
C ALA A 249 11.72 -5.66 19.58
N ALA A 250 11.32 -6.93 19.74
CA ALA A 250 10.49 -7.36 20.85
C ALA A 250 11.14 -7.10 22.20
N ARG A 251 12.43 -7.42 22.35
CA ARG A 251 13.20 -7.10 23.57
C ARG A 251 13.21 -5.60 23.88
N ARG A 252 13.36 -4.75 22.86
CA ARG A 252 13.34 -3.28 23.02
C ARG A 252 11.95 -2.77 23.43
N MET A 253 10.88 -3.31 22.84
CA MET A 253 9.49 -2.98 23.21
C MET A 253 9.16 -3.39 24.65
N LEU A 254 9.58 -4.57 25.09
CA LEU A 254 9.37 -5.04 26.46
C LEU A 254 10.12 -4.20 27.51
N ARG A 255 11.21 -3.53 27.13
CA ARG A 255 11.92 -2.56 27.99
C ARG A 255 11.21 -1.21 28.08
N THR A 256 10.44 -0.84 27.05
CA THR A 256 9.72 0.44 26.95
C THR A 256 8.28 0.19 26.47
N PRO A 257 7.41 -0.38 27.30
CA PRO A 257 6.10 -0.88 26.87
C PRO A 257 5.07 0.21 26.55
N SER A 258 5.35 1.46 26.90
CA SER A 258 4.47 2.62 26.63
C SER A 258 4.59 3.19 25.21
N ALA A 259 5.46 2.62 24.36
CA ALA A 259 5.56 3.06 22.98
C ALA A 259 4.26 2.76 22.22
N LYS A 260 3.85 3.71 21.36
CA LYS A 260 2.67 3.57 20.50
C LYS A 260 2.73 2.24 19.74
N TRP A 261 1.64 1.48 19.77
CA TRP A 261 1.52 0.17 19.15
C TRP A 261 2.40 -0.95 19.72
N ALA A 262 3.14 -0.76 20.83
CA ALA A 262 4.04 -1.79 21.36
C ALA A 262 3.32 -3.13 21.63
N SER A 263 2.13 -3.09 22.26
CA SER A 263 1.31 -4.28 22.51
C SER A 263 0.95 -5.00 21.20
N ARG A 264 0.41 -4.26 20.22
CA ARG A 264 0.08 -4.81 18.90
C ARG A 264 1.31 -5.39 18.20
N ALA A 265 2.42 -4.65 18.20
CA ALA A 265 3.65 -5.06 17.56
C ALA A 265 4.21 -6.36 18.16
N LEU A 266 4.14 -6.57 19.48
CA LEU A 266 4.53 -7.83 20.12
C LEU A 266 3.66 -9.01 19.67
N VAL A 267 2.33 -8.84 19.63
CA VAL A 267 1.41 -9.87 19.12
C VAL A 267 1.72 -10.23 17.67
N MET A 268 1.95 -9.21 16.84
CA MET A 268 2.28 -9.37 15.42
C MET A 268 3.65 -10.05 15.23
N THR A 269 4.65 -9.68 16.04
CA THR A 269 5.98 -10.30 16.03
C THR A 269 5.93 -11.78 16.43
N ALA A 270 5.20 -12.13 17.48
CA ALA A 270 5.04 -13.53 17.89
C ALA A 270 4.49 -14.39 16.75
N ARG A 271 3.52 -13.86 15.98
CA ARG A 271 2.97 -14.54 14.80
C ARG A 271 3.98 -14.71 13.67
N ALA A 272 4.76 -13.67 13.39
CA ALA A 272 5.79 -13.73 12.35
C ALA A 272 6.89 -14.74 12.68
N LEU A 273 7.28 -14.86 13.96
CA LEU A 273 8.22 -15.87 14.41
C LEU A 273 7.65 -17.28 14.32
N ALA A 274 6.37 -17.49 14.70
CA ALA A 274 5.71 -18.77 14.48
C ALA A 274 5.67 -19.14 12.98
N ALA A 275 5.43 -18.18 12.10
CA ALA A 275 5.48 -18.38 10.64
C ALA A 275 6.89 -18.62 10.09
N ALA A 276 7.94 -18.35 10.88
CA ALA A 276 9.34 -18.66 10.58
C ALA A 276 9.79 -19.99 11.23
N ASP A 277 8.87 -20.80 11.74
CA ASP A 277 9.12 -22.03 12.53
C ASP A 277 9.84 -21.79 13.88
N GLU A 278 9.90 -20.55 14.36
CA GLU A 278 10.50 -20.17 15.64
C GLU A 278 9.48 -20.23 16.79
N SER A 279 8.96 -21.43 17.05
CA SER A 279 7.85 -21.65 17.99
C SER A 279 8.19 -21.28 19.45
N LEU A 280 9.43 -21.52 19.88
CA LEU A 280 9.88 -21.15 21.24
C LEU A 280 9.92 -19.63 21.41
N ALA A 281 10.56 -18.91 20.48
CA ALA A 281 10.61 -17.45 20.52
C ALA A 281 9.22 -16.81 20.43
N SER A 282 8.32 -17.40 19.63
CA SER A 282 6.91 -17.00 19.58
C SER A 282 6.21 -17.15 20.93
N SER A 283 6.43 -18.27 21.63
CA SER A 283 5.87 -18.50 22.96
C SER A 283 6.42 -17.52 23.99
N ASP A 284 7.75 -17.35 24.04
CA ASP A 284 8.41 -16.46 25.00
C ASP A 284 7.90 -15.01 24.88
N ILE A 285 7.72 -14.51 23.64
CA ILE A 285 7.18 -13.17 23.40
C ILE A 285 5.70 -13.10 23.78
N THR A 286 4.93 -14.16 23.52
CA THR A 286 3.52 -14.23 23.91
C THR A 286 3.35 -14.17 25.43
N ASP A 287 4.16 -14.95 26.17
CA ASP A 287 4.18 -14.96 27.63
C ASP A 287 4.62 -13.61 28.21
N ALA A 288 5.69 -13.03 27.65
CA ALA A 288 6.18 -11.72 28.07
C ALA A 288 5.17 -10.59 27.78
N TRP A 289 4.50 -10.64 26.63
CA TRP A 289 3.42 -9.70 26.29
C TRP A 289 2.26 -9.83 27.28
N ALA A 290 1.78 -11.04 27.57
CA ALA A 290 0.69 -11.25 28.52
C ALA A 290 1.07 -10.79 29.93
N ALA A 291 2.30 -11.03 30.38
CA ALA A 291 2.78 -10.53 31.68
C ALA A 291 2.88 -8.99 31.74
N THR A 292 3.11 -8.34 30.60
CA THR A 292 3.27 -6.87 30.53
C THR A 292 1.94 -6.14 30.33
N PHE A 293 1.00 -6.72 29.58
CA PHE A 293 -0.23 -6.05 29.14
C PHE A 293 -1.53 -6.73 29.63
N GLY A 294 -1.44 -7.92 30.25
CA GLY A 294 -2.59 -8.76 30.60
C GLY A 294 -3.54 -8.20 31.66
N ASP A 295 -3.09 -7.26 32.50
CA ASP A 295 -3.91 -6.60 33.52
C ASP A 295 -4.53 -5.29 33.02
N GLY A 296 -5.22 -5.35 31.88
CA GLY A 296 -6.07 -4.26 31.41
C GLY A 296 -5.29 -3.02 30.97
N TYR A 297 -4.18 -3.19 30.25
CA TYR A 297 -3.56 -2.07 29.55
C TYR A 297 -4.49 -1.59 28.43
N ALA A 298 -5.31 -0.59 28.74
CA ALA A 298 -5.81 0.33 27.74
C ALA A 298 -4.57 0.97 27.13
N ASP A 299 -4.24 0.61 25.88
CA ASP A 299 -3.27 1.39 25.13
C ASP A 299 -3.72 2.84 25.29
N ALA A 300 -2.86 3.63 25.93
CA ALA A 300 -3.08 5.05 26.10
C ALA A 300 -3.00 5.61 24.68
N THR A 301 -4.10 5.49 23.94
CA THR A 301 -4.40 6.36 22.81
C THR A 301 -4.08 7.75 23.34
N PRO A 302 -3.06 8.43 22.79
CA PRO A 302 -2.82 9.79 23.18
C PRO A 302 -4.15 10.50 22.91
N ARG A 303 -4.85 10.93 23.96
CA ARG A 303 -5.83 12.02 23.82
C ARG A 303 -4.97 13.18 23.34
N GLY A 304 -4.95 13.38 22.02
CA GLY A 304 -3.96 14.21 21.36
C GLY A 304 -3.83 15.55 22.08
N SER A 305 -2.67 15.83 22.64
CA SER A 305 -2.26 17.21 22.83
C SER A 305 -2.11 17.77 21.43
N ALA A 306 -2.95 18.75 21.08
CA ALA A 306 -3.09 19.37 19.76
C ALA A 306 -1.83 20.15 19.28
N GLY A 307 -0.63 19.74 19.66
CA GLY A 307 0.61 20.48 19.46
C GLY A 307 1.64 19.88 18.49
N ASP A 308 1.60 18.57 18.20
CA ASP A 308 2.66 17.92 17.38
C ASP A 308 2.16 16.89 16.34
N ALA A 309 0.84 16.81 16.15
CA ALA A 309 0.13 15.80 15.35
C ALA A 309 0.34 15.88 13.81
N SER A 310 1.34 16.61 13.29
CA SER A 310 1.25 17.12 11.91
C SER A 310 2.00 16.34 10.82
N ARG A 311 2.76 15.26 11.11
CA ARG A 311 3.39 14.43 10.06
C ARG A 311 3.39 12.91 10.28
N ASP A 312 3.56 12.42 11.51
CA ASP A 312 3.72 10.97 11.74
C ASP A 312 2.40 10.20 11.80
N GLU A 313 1.27 10.87 12.09
CA GLU A 313 -0.04 10.20 12.20
C GLU A 313 -0.50 9.52 10.91
N ASN A 314 0.05 9.86 9.75
CA ASN A 314 -0.30 9.25 8.46
C ASN A 314 0.80 8.33 7.90
N SER A 315 1.72 7.84 8.74
CA SER A 315 2.68 6.83 8.27
C SER A 315 1.95 5.57 7.76
N PRO A 316 2.48 4.85 6.76
CA PRO A 316 1.85 3.63 6.27
C PRO A 316 1.63 2.57 7.35
N VAL A 317 2.55 2.46 8.31
CA VAL A 317 2.41 1.56 9.47
C VAL A 317 1.20 1.93 10.32
N ASP A 318 1.06 3.22 10.62
CA ASP A 318 -0.05 3.75 11.41
C ASP A 318 -1.41 3.54 10.74
N VAL A 319 -1.48 3.76 9.42
CA VAL A 319 -2.71 3.53 8.65
C VAL A 319 -3.13 2.06 8.74
N VAL A 320 -2.20 1.13 8.54
CA VAL A 320 -2.48 -0.32 8.63
C VAL A 320 -2.90 -0.69 10.06
N ALA A 321 -2.11 -0.29 11.06
CA ALA A 321 -2.34 -0.64 12.46
C ALA A 321 -3.71 -0.14 12.94
N ARG A 322 -4.04 1.14 12.69
CA ARG A 322 -5.35 1.70 13.05
C ARG A 322 -6.51 1.04 12.32
N THR A 323 -6.35 0.76 11.02
CA THR A 323 -7.43 0.18 10.22
C THR A 323 -7.85 -1.17 10.79
N GLU A 324 -6.90 -2.05 11.08
CA GLU A 324 -7.21 -3.37 11.65
C GLU A 324 -7.61 -3.31 13.13
N ASP A 325 -6.96 -2.45 13.92
CA ASP A 325 -7.27 -2.26 15.35
C ASP A 325 -8.68 -1.71 15.58
N ALA A 326 -9.22 -0.93 14.64
CA ALA A 326 -10.62 -0.46 14.67
C ALA A 326 -11.64 -1.61 14.56
N PHE A 327 -11.24 -2.79 14.05
CA PHE A 327 -12.11 -3.96 14.01
C PHE A 327 -11.87 -4.89 15.20
N VAL A 328 -10.62 -5.19 15.51
CA VAL A 328 -10.26 -6.11 16.59
C VAL A 328 -8.92 -5.77 17.23
N ARG A 329 -8.88 -5.86 18.57
CA ARG A 329 -7.68 -5.70 19.38
C ARG A 329 -7.48 -6.93 20.27
N ALA A 330 -6.28 -7.49 20.25
CA ALA A 330 -5.89 -8.52 21.21
C ALA A 330 -5.66 -7.88 22.58
N VAL A 331 -6.30 -8.40 23.63
CA VAL A 331 -6.20 -7.88 25.01
C VAL A 331 -5.44 -8.85 25.91
N SER A 332 -5.65 -10.14 25.72
CA SER A 332 -4.89 -11.20 26.40
C SER A 332 -4.72 -12.41 25.47
N MET A 333 -4.10 -13.48 25.97
CA MET A 333 -3.99 -14.74 25.23
C MET A 333 -5.35 -15.38 24.91
N HIS A 334 -6.40 -15.01 25.65
CA HIS A 334 -7.71 -15.63 25.61
C HIS A 334 -8.84 -14.62 25.40
N GLU A 335 -8.55 -13.33 25.19
CA GLU A 335 -9.57 -12.30 25.01
C GLU A 335 -9.17 -11.31 23.91
N ALA A 336 -10.13 -11.04 23.00
CA ALA A 336 -10.03 -10.01 21.98
C ALA A 336 -11.27 -9.10 22.03
N GLU A 337 -11.05 -7.81 21.83
CA GLU A 337 -12.09 -6.78 21.80
C GLU A 337 -12.41 -6.36 20.37
N LEU A 338 -13.68 -6.46 20.00
CA LEU A 338 -14.24 -5.93 18.78
C LEU A 338 -14.49 -4.43 18.95
N PHE A 339 -14.15 -3.65 17.93
CA PHE A 339 -14.40 -2.20 17.89
C PHE A 339 -13.88 -1.48 19.15
N ALA A 340 -12.67 -1.82 19.59
CA ALA A 340 -12.10 -1.31 20.84
C ALA A 340 -12.02 0.23 20.88
N SER A 341 -11.87 0.88 19.71
CA SER A 341 -11.90 2.34 19.55
C SER A 341 -13.30 2.94 19.30
N GLY A 342 -14.35 2.11 19.38
CA GLY A 342 -15.72 2.48 19.01
C GLY A 342 -16.00 2.29 17.51
N LEU A 343 -17.26 2.49 17.13
CA LEU A 343 -17.69 2.50 15.72
C LEU A 343 -17.69 3.94 15.22
N ALA A 344 -16.95 4.20 14.14
CA ALA A 344 -16.99 5.50 13.48
C ALA A 344 -18.42 5.80 12.96
N ASP A 345 -18.85 7.06 13.01
CA ASP A 345 -20.18 7.46 12.56
C ASP A 345 -20.45 7.08 11.09
N ALA A 346 -19.42 7.15 10.26
CA ALA A 346 -19.51 6.76 8.84
C ALA A 346 -19.78 5.26 8.62
N TRP A 347 -19.61 4.41 9.65
CA TRP A 347 -19.89 2.97 9.58
C TRP A 347 -21.31 2.64 10.02
N ARG A 348 -22.01 3.58 10.68
CA ARG A 348 -23.37 3.39 11.15
C ARG A 348 -24.34 3.26 9.98
N GLY A 349 -25.16 2.20 10.00
CA GLY A 349 -26.08 1.85 8.91
C GLY A 349 -25.42 1.26 7.66
N VAL A 350 -24.09 1.15 7.61
CA VAL A 350 -23.36 0.58 6.47
C VAL A 350 -22.98 -0.86 6.79
N ASN A 351 -23.45 -1.81 5.98
CA ASN A 351 -23.03 -3.20 6.11
C ASN A 351 -21.56 -3.35 5.68
N PHE A 352 -20.75 -4.04 6.49
CA PHE A 352 -19.34 -4.25 6.19
C PHE A 352 -18.86 -5.61 6.64
N GLU A 353 -17.69 -5.98 6.14
CA GLU A 353 -16.97 -7.21 6.42
C GLU A 353 -15.48 -6.94 6.56
N ALA A 354 -14.84 -7.75 7.39
CA ALA A 354 -13.39 -7.84 7.52
C ALA A 354 -12.97 -9.30 7.72
N HIS A 355 -11.88 -9.74 7.10
CA HIS A 355 -11.45 -11.13 7.05
C HIS A 355 -9.95 -11.26 7.37
N GLY A 356 -9.58 -12.28 8.14
CA GLY A 356 -8.17 -12.56 8.44
C GLY A 356 -7.49 -11.51 9.33
N LEU A 357 -8.26 -10.81 10.17
CA LEU A 357 -7.72 -9.86 11.14
C LEU A 357 -6.97 -10.60 12.25
N VAL A 358 -5.90 -10.02 12.78
CA VAL A 358 -5.17 -10.62 13.90
C VAL A 358 -5.88 -10.32 15.22
N ALA A 359 -6.50 -11.35 15.80
CA ALA A 359 -7.21 -11.27 17.08
C ALA A 359 -6.37 -11.72 18.27
N GLY A 360 -5.18 -12.28 18.03
CA GLY A 360 -4.24 -12.68 19.08
C GLY A 360 -3.00 -13.37 18.50
N PRO A 361 -2.05 -13.77 19.36
CA PRO A 361 -0.80 -14.41 18.94
C PRO A 361 -1.00 -15.70 18.15
N ARG A 362 -2.14 -16.38 18.32
CA ARG A 362 -2.48 -17.63 17.62
C ARG A 362 -3.84 -17.62 16.93
N HIS A 363 -4.50 -16.46 16.89
CA HIS A 363 -5.87 -16.35 16.40
C HIS A 363 -6.03 -15.33 15.28
N THR A 364 -6.80 -15.69 14.27
CA THR A 364 -7.36 -14.75 13.29
C THR A 364 -8.87 -14.70 13.40
N LEU A 365 -9.43 -13.57 13.01
CA LEU A 365 -10.85 -13.29 13.08
C LEU A 365 -11.35 -12.76 11.73
N SER A 366 -12.49 -13.29 11.30
CA SER A 366 -13.32 -12.71 10.26
C SER A 366 -14.66 -12.30 10.85
N ILE A 367 -15.16 -11.12 10.49
CA ILE A 367 -16.45 -10.58 10.93
C ILE A 367 -17.25 -10.02 9.78
N ALA A 368 -18.57 -10.11 9.90
CA ALA A 368 -19.53 -9.40 9.06
C ALA A 368 -20.53 -8.67 9.94
N VAL A 369 -20.78 -7.40 9.63
CA VAL A 369 -21.75 -6.55 10.33
C VAL A 369 -22.92 -6.25 9.41
N ARG A 370 -24.12 -6.50 9.91
CA ARG A 370 -25.40 -6.26 9.25
C ARG A 370 -26.31 -5.41 10.13
N TRP A 371 -26.78 -4.28 9.62
CA TRP A 371 -27.61 -3.37 10.41
C TRP A 371 -29.09 -3.78 10.43
N HIS A 372 -29.70 -3.72 11.61
CA HIS A 372 -31.10 -3.97 11.86
C HIS A 372 -31.67 -2.82 12.71
N GLY A 373 -32.07 -1.74 12.02
CA GLY A 373 -32.47 -0.50 12.68
C GLY A 373 -31.28 0.14 13.42
N PRO A 374 -31.41 0.49 14.72
CA PRO A 374 -30.33 1.10 15.50
C PRO A 374 -29.26 0.10 15.98
N ASN A 375 -29.52 -1.20 15.87
CA ASN A 375 -28.62 -2.26 16.33
C ASN A 375 -27.91 -2.93 15.15
N ALA A 376 -26.82 -3.65 15.44
CA ALA A 376 -26.03 -4.33 14.44
C ALA A 376 -25.90 -5.83 14.78
N ALA A 377 -26.27 -6.71 13.86
CA ALA A 377 -25.93 -8.12 13.93
C ALA A 377 -24.47 -8.30 13.51
N VAL A 378 -23.66 -8.89 14.38
CA VAL A 378 -22.28 -9.28 14.11
C VAL A 378 -22.23 -10.79 13.93
N LEU A 379 -21.68 -11.22 12.80
CA LEU A 379 -21.30 -12.60 12.54
C LEU A 379 -19.79 -12.70 12.68
N TRP A 380 -19.29 -13.79 13.25
CA TRP A 380 -17.86 -14.00 13.42
C TRP A 380 -17.43 -15.43 13.12
N GLU A 381 -16.17 -15.54 12.71
CA GLU A 381 -15.42 -16.77 12.57
C GLU A 381 -14.00 -16.56 13.08
N VAL A 382 -13.59 -17.37 14.05
CA VAL A 382 -12.26 -17.37 14.66
C VAL A 382 -11.52 -18.62 14.21
N ASP A 383 -10.33 -18.43 13.64
CA ASP A 383 -9.37 -19.49 13.38
C ASP A 383 -8.28 -19.48 14.44
N GLY A 384 -7.91 -20.65 14.96
CA GLY A 384 -6.88 -20.83 15.98
C GLY A 384 -7.28 -21.84 17.05
N PRO A 385 -6.49 -21.98 18.11
CA PRO A 385 -6.83 -22.85 19.25
C PRO A 385 -8.15 -22.43 19.92
N PRO A 386 -8.91 -23.36 20.53
CA PRO A 386 -10.15 -23.03 21.21
C PRO A 386 -9.90 -22.11 22.43
N GLY A 387 -10.96 -21.39 22.86
CA GLY A 387 -10.95 -20.61 24.10
C GLY A 387 -10.66 -19.11 23.94
N LEU A 388 -10.69 -18.56 22.73
CA LEU A 388 -10.71 -17.11 22.55
C LEU A 388 -12.11 -16.56 22.85
N ARG A 389 -12.17 -15.62 23.79
CA ARG A 389 -13.36 -14.84 24.14
C ARG A 389 -13.37 -13.54 23.35
N LEU A 390 -14.49 -13.25 22.68
CA LEU A 390 -14.74 -11.97 22.02
C LEU A 390 -15.64 -11.10 22.91
N ARG A 391 -15.29 -9.82 23.03
CA ARG A 391 -16.09 -8.79 23.72
C ARG A 391 -16.18 -7.54 22.87
N ALA A 392 -17.14 -6.66 23.13
CA ALA A 392 -17.25 -5.37 22.43
C ALA A 392 -17.57 -4.23 23.41
N PRO A 393 -16.78 -4.03 24.48
CA PRO A 393 -17.17 -3.19 25.60
C PRO A 393 -17.41 -1.71 25.24
N SER A 394 -16.70 -1.20 24.23
CA SER A 394 -16.88 0.17 23.73
C SER A 394 -18.20 0.40 22.98
N ILE A 395 -18.93 -0.68 22.65
CA ILE A 395 -20.21 -0.65 21.93
C ILE A 395 -21.34 -1.23 22.79
N ASP A 396 -21.15 -2.44 23.31
CA ASP A 396 -22.09 -3.17 24.14
C ASP A 396 -21.31 -3.96 25.20
N GLU A 397 -21.27 -3.44 26.42
CA GLU A 397 -20.58 -4.05 27.58
C GLU A 397 -21.08 -5.47 27.88
N THR A 398 -22.30 -5.81 27.48
CA THR A 398 -22.91 -7.11 27.73
C THR A 398 -22.58 -8.15 26.65
N PHE A 399 -22.01 -7.73 25.51
CA PHE A 399 -21.65 -8.64 24.44
C PHE A 399 -20.46 -9.52 24.83
N VAL A 400 -20.67 -10.84 24.80
CA VAL A 400 -19.64 -11.85 25.01
C VAL A 400 -19.90 -13.03 24.08
N ALA A 401 -18.86 -13.48 23.37
CA ALA A 401 -18.90 -14.72 22.59
C ALA A 401 -17.70 -15.61 22.89
N ASN A 402 -17.93 -16.90 23.11
CA ASN A 402 -16.89 -17.90 23.40
C ASN A 402 -16.79 -18.99 22.32
N ASN A 403 -17.77 -19.04 21.41
CA ASN A 403 -17.79 -20.01 20.32
C ASN A 403 -16.92 -19.52 19.16
N PRO A 404 -16.18 -20.40 18.47
CA PRO A 404 -15.32 -19.99 17.35
C PRO A 404 -16.12 -19.45 16.16
N ARG A 405 -17.41 -19.81 16.03
CA ARG A 405 -18.31 -19.27 15.01
C ARG A 405 -19.64 -18.91 15.66
N GLY A 406 -20.31 -17.87 15.16
CA GLY A 406 -21.64 -17.52 15.61
C GLY A 406 -22.15 -16.19 15.06
N GLU A 407 -23.33 -15.84 15.54
CA GLU A 407 -23.99 -14.56 15.30
C GLU A 407 -24.52 -14.00 16.61
N GLY A 408 -24.60 -12.67 16.71
CA GLY A 408 -25.06 -11.98 17.91
C GLY A 408 -25.44 -10.54 17.59
N LEU A 409 -26.32 -9.97 18.41
CA LEU A 409 -26.76 -8.59 18.26
C LEU A 409 -25.93 -7.68 19.17
N LEU A 410 -25.31 -6.66 18.59
CA LEU A 410 -24.68 -5.55 19.30
C LEU A 410 -25.69 -4.43 19.51
N ARG A 411 -25.89 -4.03 20.77
CA ARG A 411 -26.69 -2.85 21.12
C ARG A 411 -25.83 -1.60 20.96
N VAL A 412 -25.87 -1.00 19.78
CA VAL A 412 -24.95 0.11 19.44
C VAL A 412 -25.28 1.41 20.17
N GLY A 413 -26.53 1.59 20.63
CA GLY A 413 -26.97 2.82 21.27
C GLY A 413 -26.95 4.04 20.34
N VAL A 414 -27.82 5.01 20.60
CA VAL A 414 -27.79 6.34 19.96
C VAL A 414 -26.81 7.23 20.70
#